data_AF-A0AAX3J730-F1
#
_entry.id   AF-A0AAX3J730-F1
#
_cell.length_a   1.000
_cell.length_b   1.000
_cell.length_c   1.000
_cell.angle_alpha   90.00
_cell.angle_beta   90.00
_cell.angle_gamma   90.00
#
_symmetry.space_group_name_H-M   'P 1'
#
loop_
_entity.id
_entity.type
_entity.pdbx_description
1 polymer ?
#
loop_
_entity_poly.entity_id
_entity_poly.type
_entity_poly.pdbx_seq_one_letter_code
_entity_poly.pdbx_strand_id
1 'polypeptide(L)'
;MDPWGLSRCKPDFYVGPDGPGATMPSTAYRYMSTKFAKQTMESKSAPLSYFGYTKYKTGSEARDAYQIFYGKGNPDSWSDARLLGEFDTLQLYNFTTLQLYNFTTLQLYKNGVPQVKVPLANGDKGPGYELFTSAYSEYGRGGALQLLPTEKGYLVLFDKVNILPE
;
A
#
# COMPACT_ATOMS: atom_id res chain seq x y z
N MET A 1 -12.42 -29.60 -16.78
CA MET A 1 -12.38 -29.33 -15.33
C MET A 1 -11.00 -29.72 -14.85
N ASP A 2 -10.25 -28.79 -14.26
CA ASP A 2 -9.01 -29.12 -13.55
C ASP A 2 -9.36 -30.04 -12.36
N PRO A 3 -8.80 -31.26 -12.28
CA PRO A 3 -9.14 -32.23 -11.24
C PRO A 3 -8.82 -31.76 -9.81
N TRP A 4 -8.11 -30.65 -9.64
CA TRP A 4 -7.72 -30.11 -8.33
C TRP A 4 -8.38 -28.78 -7.97
N GLY A 5 -9.16 -28.17 -8.86
CA GLY A 5 -9.77 -26.85 -8.61
C GLY A 5 -8.74 -25.75 -8.31
N LEU A 6 -7.47 -25.95 -8.64
CA LEU A 6 -6.39 -25.00 -8.44
C LEU A 6 -6.37 -24.04 -9.63
N SER A 7 -7.41 -23.21 -9.70
CA SER A 7 -7.30 -21.97 -10.44
C SER A 7 -6.03 -21.25 -9.97
N ARG A 8 -5.03 -21.13 -10.85
CA ARG A 8 -3.78 -20.39 -10.63
C ARG A 8 -4.00 -18.86 -10.56
N CYS A 9 -5.19 -18.42 -10.15
CA CYS A 9 -5.55 -17.03 -10.02
C CYS A 9 -5.25 -16.56 -8.60
N LYS A 10 -4.64 -15.37 -8.49
CA LYS A 10 -4.52 -14.65 -7.22
C LYS A 10 -5.92 -14.54 -6.60
N PRO A 11 -6.10 -14.85 -5.30
CA PRO A 11 -7.39 -14.65 -4.64
C PRO A 11 -7.77 -13.17 -4.64
N ASP A 12 -9.05 -12.83 -4.50
CA ASP A 12 -9.48 -11.42 -4.46
C ASP A 12 -9.18 -10.74 -3.11
N PHE A 13 -9.13 -11.52 -2.03
CA PHE A 13 -8.88 -11.06 -0.68
C PHE A 13 -8.29 -12.17 0.18
N TYR A 14 -7.65 -11.76 1.28
CA TYR A 14 -7.21 -12.65 2.35
C TYR A 14 -8.07 -12.43 3.58
N VAL A 15 -8.36 -13.50 4.31
CA VAL A 15 -9.15 -13.46 5.55
C VAL A 15 -8.27 -13.95 6.69
N GLY A 16 -8.08 -13.10 7.69
CA GLY A 16 -7.41 -13.45 8.93
C GLY A 16 -8.31 -14.20 9.91
N PRO A 17 -7.74 -14.78 11.00
CA PRO A 17 -8.49 -15.49 12.04
C PRO A 17 -9.60 -14.67 12.71
N ASP A 18 -9.44 -13.34 12.77
CA ASP A 18 -10.45 -12.41 13.33
C ASP A 18 -11.56 -12.06 12.31
N GLY A 19 -11.64 -12.79 11.20
CA GLY A 19 -12.71 -12.67 10.21
C GLY A 19 -12.72 -11.31 9.49
N PRO A 20 -13.88 -10.63 9.37
CA PRO A 20 -13.99 -9.38 8.61
C PRO A 20 -13.04 -8.27 9.05
N GLY A 21 -12.71 -8.18 10.35
CA GLY A 21 -11.79 -7.17 10.89
C GLY A 21 -10.32 -7.39 10.47
N ALA A 22 -9.99 -8.58 9.99
CA ALA A 22 -8.68 -8.96 9.48
C ALA A 22 -8.75 -9.34 7.99
N THR A 23 -9.72 -8.82 7.24
CA THR A 23 -9.87 -9.09 5.80
C THR A 23 -9.30 -7.93 4.98
N MET A 24 -8.44 -8.23 4.00
CA MET A 24 -7.88 -7.25 3.08
C MET A 24 -8.05 -7.71 1.62
N PRO A 25 -8.43 -6.81 0.70
CA PRO A 25 -8.24 -7.06 -0.74
C PRO A 25 -6.81 -7.50 -1.00
N SER A 26 -6.62 -8.52 -1.83
CA SER A 26 -5.31 -9.16 -2.06
C SER A 26 -4.28 -8.23 -2.71
N THR A 27 -4.75 -7.15 -3.31
CA THR A 27 -3.96 -6.22 -4.11
C THR A 27 -4.15 -4.82 -3.55
N ALA A 28 -3.02 -4.17 -3.31
CA ALA A 28 -2.98 -2.78 -2.86
C ALA A 28 -2.01 -1.97 -3.72
N TYR A 29 -2.18 -0.65 -3.63
CA TYR A 29 -1.49 0.32 -4.44
C TYR A 29 -0.83 1.36 -3.58
N ARG A 30 0.46 1.58 -3.86
CA ARG A 30 1.25 2.62 -3.24
C ARG A 30 1.65 3.66 -4.27
N TYR A 31 1.21 4.88 -4.06
CA TYR A 31 1.58 6.04 -4.86
C TYR A 31 2.78 6.75 -4.23
N MET A 32 3.81 7.00 -5.01
CA MET A 32 5.10 7.55 -4.58
C MET A 32 5.54 8.66 -5.52
N SER A 33 6.50 9.46 -5.06
CA SER A 33 7.13 10.47 -5.90
C SER A 33 8.09 9.81 -6.91
N THR A 34 8.08 10.29 -8.14
CA THR A 34 9.02 9.82 -9.20
C THR A 34 10.48 10.10 -8.88
N LYS A 35 10.79 10.95 -7.89
CA LYS A 35 12.17 11.12 -7.38
C LYS A 35 12.78 9.81 -6.86
N PHE A 36 11.94 8.84 -6.50
CA PHE A 36 12.35 7.51 -6.05
C PHE A 36 12.31 6.45 -7.15
N ALA A 37 11.98 6.81 -8.40
CA ALA A 37 11.71 5.84 -9.46
C ALA A 37 12.90 4.91 -9.73
N LYS A 38 14.11 5.46 -9.86
CA LYS A 38 15.32 4.66 -10.15
C LYS A 38 15.51 3.54 -9.12
N GLN A 39 15.62 3.89 -7.84
CA GLN A 39 15.85 2.91 -6.78
C GLN A 39 14.72 1.89 -6.66
N THR A 40 13.46 2.32 -6.77
CA THR A 40 12.31 1.44 -6.57
C THR A 40 12.07 0.51 -7.75
N MET A 41 12.38 0.95 -8.97
CA MET A 41 12.33 0.09 -10.16
C MET A 41 13.46 -0.94 -10.16
N GLU A 42 14.66 -0.57 -9.70
CA GLU A 42 15.80 -1.49 -9.55
C GLU A 42 15.53 -2.54 -8.47
N SER A 43 15.07 -2.13 -7.28
CA SER A 43 14.87 -3.03 -6.14
C SER A 43 13.52 -3.75 -6.12
N LYS A 44 12.54 -3.25 -6.90
CA LYS A 44 11.12 -3.64 -6.82
C LYS A 44 10.57 -3.61 -5.39
N SER A 45 11.01 -2.65 -4.58
CA SER A 45 10.61 -2.53 -3.18
C SER A 45 10.68 -1.09 -2.68
N ALA A 46 9.93 -0.77 -1.63
CA ALA A 46 10.04 0.49 -0.91
C ALA A 46 9.45 0.40 0.52
N PRO A 47 9.90 1.24 1.49
CA PRO A 47 9.38 1.23 2.86
C PRO A 47 7.94 1.75 2.88
N LEU A 48 6.95 0.90 3.11
CA LEU A 48 5.51 1.18 3.05
C LEU A 48 5.14 2.42 3.87
N SER A 49 4.26 3.22 3.27
CA SER A 49 3.62 4.39 3.86
C SER A 49 2.16 4.35 3.45
N TYR A 50 1.49 5.49 3.32
CA TYR A 50 0.10 5.56 2.86
C TYR A 50 -0.11 4.73 1.60
N PHE A 51 -1.09 3.84 1.64
CA PHE A 51 -1.50 3.00 0.53
C PHE A 51 -3.03 2.84 0.55
N GLY A 52 -3.60 2.41 -0.58
CA GLY A 52 -5.03 2.13 -0.68
C GLY A 52 -5.31 1.03 -1.71
N TYR A 53 -6.59 0.75 -1.94
CA TYR A 53 -7.03 -0.34 -2.82
C TYR A 53 -7.49 0.13 -4.20
N THR A 54 -7.62 1.45 -4.40
CA THR A 54 -8.04 2.01 -5.68
C THR A 54 -6.85 2.25 -6.59
N LYS A 55 -6.93 1.73 -7.82
CA LYS A 55 -5.96 2.02 -8.89
C LYS A 55 -6.44 3.19 -9.76
N TYR A 56 -5.80 4.33 -9.59
CA TYR A 56 -5.87 5.50 -10.46
C TYR A 56 -5.00 5.34 -11.71
N LYS A 57 -5.41 6.00 -12.79
CA LYS A 57 -4.76 5.94 -14.11
C LYS A 57 -3.65 6.97 -14.26
N THR A 58 -3.74 8.08 -13.54
CA THR A 58 -2.80 9.21 -13.61
C THR A 58 -2.30 9.62 -12.22
N GLY A 59 -1.21 10.38 -12.18
CA GLY A 59 -0.74 11.03 -10.97
C GLY A 59 -1.75 12.04 -10.44
N SER A 60 -2.34 12.86 -11.32
CA SER A 60 -3.37 13.84 -10.94
C SER A 60 -4.59 13.23 -10.28
N GLU A 61 -5.13 12.13 -10.81
CA GLU A 61 -6.25 11.41 -10.21
C GLU A 61 -5.90 10.89 -8.80
N ALA A 62 -4.71 10.33 -8.63
CA ALA A 62 -4.24 9.86 -7.33
C ALA A 62 -4.08 11.01 -6.33
N ARG A 63 -3.50 12.14 -6.75
CA ARG A 63 -3.33 13.31 -5.88
C ARG A 63 -4.66 13.94 -5.49
N ASP A 64 -5.61 14.05 -6.41
CA ASP A 64 -6.94 14.56 -6.13
C ASP A 64 -7.68 13.68 -5.10
N ALA A 65 -7.60 12.36 -5.26
CA ALA A 65 -8.28 11.44 -4.37
C ALA A 65 -7.57 11.30 -3.01
N TYR A 66 -6.25 11.35 -2.95
CA TYR A 66 -5.48 11.28 -1.70
C TYR A 66 -5.14 12.65 -1.08
N GLN A 67 -5.56 13.75 -1.71
CA GLN A 67 -5.28 15.13 -1.29
C GLN A 67 -3.77 15.40 -1.09
N ILE A 68 -2.98 14.98 -2.06
CA ILE A 68 -1.52 15.08 -2.00
C ILE A 68 -1.09 16.44 -2.56
N PHE A 69 -0.44 17.25 -1.73
CA PHE A 69 0.14 18.50 -2.17
C PHE A 69 1.23 18.30 -3.25
N TYR A 70 1.03 18.95 -4.40
CA TYR A 70 1.98 18.98 -5.50
C TYR A 70 1.86 20.27 -6.30
N GLY A 71 2.99 20.95 -6.49
CA GLY A 71 3.14 22.04 -7.47
C GLY A 71 4.29 21.71 -8.41
N LYS A 72 4.08 21.80 -9.72
CA LYS A 72 5.14 21.55 -10.71
C LYS A 72 6.32 22.50 -10.48
N GLY A 73 7.49 21.95 -10.17
CA GLY A 73 8.69 22.73 -9.85
C GLY A 73 8.73 23.32 -8.44
N ASN A 74 7.70 23.09 -7.61
CA ASN A 74 7.68 23.50 -6.22
C ASN A 74 8.48 22.49 -5.36
N PRO A 75 9.59 22.89 -4.71
CA PRO A 75 10.40 22.01 -3.88
C PRO A 75 9.67 21.51 -2.62
N ASP A 76 8.63 22.22 -2.17
CA ASP A 76 7.84 21.85 -0.99
C ASP A 76 6.77 20.80 -1.31
N SER A 77 6.61 20.41 -2.57
CA SER A 77 5.69 19.36 -3.00
C SER A 77 5.96 18.06 -2.24
N TRP A 78 4.90 17.45 -1.70
CA TRP A 78 5.04 16.18 -0.97
C TRP A 78 5.34 15.03 -1.94
N SER A 79 4.57 14.93 -3.02
CA SER A 79 4.72 13.87 -4.02
C SER A 79 3.98 14.21 -5.31
N ASP A 80 4.55 13.88 -6.46
CA ASP A 80 3.82 13.90 -7.73
C ASP A 80 2.89 12.67 -7.91
N ALA A 81 2.96 11.69 -7.00
CA ALA A 81 2.14 10.48 -6.97
C ALA A 81 2.15 9.68 -8.28
N ARG A 82 3.18 9.81 -9.12
CA ARG A 82 3.21 9.11 -10.41
C ARG A 82 3.92 7.76 -10.34
N LEU A 83 4.76 7.50 -9.34
CA LEU A 83 5.39 6.21 -9.18
C LEU A 83 4.43 5.27 -8.44
N LEU A 84 3.82 4.32 -9.17
CA LEU A 84 2.85 3.37 -8.65
C LEU A 84 3.49 2.01 -8.40
N GLY A 85 3.44 1.54 -7.15
CA GLY A 85 3.72 0.16 -6.79
C GLY A 85 2.43 -0.64 -6.56
N GLU A 86 2.25 -1.74 -7.27
CA GLU A 86 1.20 -2.76 -7.03
C GLU A 86 1.83 -3.88 -6.20
N PHE A 87 1.22 -4.25 -5.08
CA PHE A 87 1.75 -5.30 -4.20
C PHE A 87 0.66 -6.21 -3.64
N ASP A 88 1.10 -7.41 -3.24
CA ASP A 88 0.28 -8.38 -2.54
C ASP A 88 0.17 -8.05 -1.04
N THR A 89 -1.07 -7.86 -0.55
CA THR A 89 -1.34 -7.53 0.86
C THR A 89 -1.12 -8.70 1.81
N LEU A 90 -0.95 -9.92 1.30
CA LEU A 90 -0.55 -11.07 2.11
C LEU A 90 0.70 -10.77 2.94
N GLN A 91 1.57 -9.90 2.41
CA GLN A 91 2.75 -9.41 3.10
C GLN A 91 2.43 -8.84 4.48
N LEU A 92 1.29 -8.16 4.60
CA LEU A 92 0.89 -7.41 5.78
C LEU A 92 0.42 -8.30 6.94
N TYR A 93 0.19 -9.59 6.74
CA TYR A 93 -0.34 -10.50 7.77
C TYR A 93 0.73 -11.02 8.76
N ASN A 94 1.82 -10.27 8.94
CA ASN A 94 2.99 -10.54 9.77
C ASN A 94 3.66 -11.89 9.47
N PHE A 95 4.82 -11.90 8.83
CA PHE A 95 5.60 -13.14 8.67
C PHE A 95 6.60 -13.30 9.81
N THR A 96 6.51 -14.40 10.54
CA THR A 96 7.68 -14.92 11.25
C THR A 96 8.43 -15.82 10.28
N THR A 97 9.59 -15.37 9.80
CA THR A 97 10.51 -16.25 9.07
C THR A 97 11.30 -17.07 10.10
N LEU A 98 10.93 -18.34 10.26
CA LEU A 98 11.80 -19.28 10.94
C LEU A 98 12.84 -19.79 9.93
N GLN A 99 14.12 -19.50 10.17
CA GLN A 99 15.19 -20.20 9.47
C GLN A 99 15.35 -21.59 10.09
N LEU A 100 14.75 -22.59 9.45
CA LEU A 100 15.04 -23.98 9.73
C LEU A 100 16.15 -24.43 8.76
N TYR A 101 17.26 -24.91 9.32
CA TYR A 101 18.42 -25.56 8.69
C TYR A 101 18.49 -25.48 7.14
N ASN A 102 19.45 -24.70 6.64
CA ASN A 102 20.01 -24.71 5.28
C ASN A 102 19.02 -24.99 4.13
N PHE A 103 18.08 -24.06 3.87
CA PHE A 103 17.45 -23.74 2.57
C PHE A 103 15.93 -23.56 2.52
N THR A 104 15.20 -23.56 3.66
CA THR A 104 13.75 -23.26 3.59
C THR A 104 13.34 -22.17 4.57
N THR A 105 12.99 -21.00 4.05
CA THR A 105 12.30 -19.96 4.82
C THR A 105 10.82 -20.29 4.85
N LEU A 106 10.31 -20.78 6.00
CA LEU A 106 8.86 -20.88 6.22
C LEU A 106 8.34 -19.49 6.58
N GLN A 107 7.47 -18.92 5.75
CA GLN A 107 6.69 -17.74 6.09
C GLN A 107 5.46 -18.17 6.89
N LEU A 108 5.48 -17.94 8.20
CA LEU A 108 4.33 -18.21 9.08
C LEU A 108 3.62 -16.90 9.42
N TYR A 109 2.32 -16.83 9.17
CA TYR A 109 1.48 -15.71 9.61
C TYR A 109 1.44 -15.65 11.13
N LYS A 110 1.96 -14.58 11.72
CA LYS A 110 1.89 -14.35 13.16
C LYS A 110 0.52 -13.78 13.47
N ASN A 111 -0.35 -14.64 13.99
CA ASN A 111 -1.72 -14.35 14.43
C ASN A 111 -2.71 -13.92 13.32
N GLY A 112 -2.27 -13.84 12.06
CA GLY A 112 -3.13 -13.56 10.91
C GLY A 112 -3.87 -12.22 10.97
N VAL A 113 -3.35 -11.26 11.74
CA VAL A 113 -3.85 -9.89 11.81
C VAL A 113 -2.97 -9.00 10.93
N PRO A 114 -3.55 -8.26 9.96
CA PRO A 114 -2.82 -7.26 9.19
C PRO A 114 -2.11 -6.23 10.07
N GLN A 115 -0.83 -5.98 9.80
CA GLN A 115 0.00 -4.99 10.49
C GLN A 115 -0.23 -3.59 9.90
N VAL A 116 -1.49 -3.16 9.89
CA VAL A 116 -1.91 -1.86 9.37
C VAL A 116 -2.90 -1.17 10.29
N LYS A 117 -2.99 0.15 10.18
CA LYS A 117 -3.91 1.00 10.93
C LYS A 117 -4.54 2.05 10.03
N VAL A 118 -5.69 2.55 10.49
CA VAL A 118 -6.27 3.79 9.97
C VAL A 118 -5.39 4.95 10.42
N PRO A 119 -4.94 5.84 9.52
CA PRO A 119 -4.15 7.00 9.90
C PRO A 119 -4.97 7.96 10.74
N LEU A 120 -4.32 8.71 11.63
CA LEU A 120 -4.91 9.94 12.17
C LEU A 120 -4.88 11.05 11.10
N ALA A 121 -5.76 12.03 11.21
CA ALA A 121 -5.81 13.19 10.33
C ALA A 121 -4.48 13.96 10.32
N ASN A 122 -4.30 14.83 9.33
CA ASN A 122 -3.15 15.74 9.24
C ASN A 122 -1.79 15.02 9.26
N GLY A 123 -1.68 13.93 8.51
CA GLY A 123 -0.45 13.16 8.40
C GLY A 123 -0.14 12.33 9.64
N ASP A 124 -1.15 11.65 10.20
CA ASP A 124 -1.06 10.78 11.39
C ASP A 124 -0.72 11.54 12.68
N LYS A 125 -1.15 12.80 12.79
CA LYS A 125 -0.85 13.71 13.93
C LYS A 125 -2.07 14.36 14.57
N GLY A 126 -3.23 14.29 13.92
CA GLY A 126 -4.48 14.90 14.37
C GLY A 126 -5.19 14.08 15.46
N PRO A 127 -6.24 14.64 16.08
CA PRO A 127 -6.95 14.00 17.19
C PRO A 127 -7.96 12.92 16.75
N GLY A 128 -8.23 12.79 15.45
CA GLY A 128 -9.23 11.86 14.91
C GLY A 128 -8.70 11.00 13.78
N TYR A 129 -9.34 9.86 13.54
CA TYR A 129 -9.03 8.96 12.43
C TYR A 129 -9.46 9.53 11.08
N GLU A 130 -8.71 9.20 10.03
CA GLU A 130 -8.96 9.61 8.66
C GLU A 130 -8.94 8.39 7.74
N LEU A 131 -9.94 7.50 7.88
CA LEU A 131 -10.08 6.33 7.02
C LEU A 131 -10.23 6.73 5.54
N PHE A 132 -11.05 7.77 5.30
CA PHE A 132 -11.20 8.39 3.99
C PHE A 132 -10.58 9.79 4.03
N THR A 133 -9.80 10.09 2.99
CA THR A 133 -9.08 11.37 2.85
C THR A 133 -10.04 12.55 2.85
N SER A 134 -9.77 13.52 3.71
CA SER A 134 -10.59 14.73 3.89
C SER A 134 -9.83 15.91 4.52
N ALA A 135 -8.68 15.67 5.15
CA ALA A 135 -7.93 16.63 5.95
C ALA A 135 -7.35 17.79 5.15
N TYR A 136 -7.11 17.62 3.84
CA TYR A 136 -6.51 18.64 2.98
C TYR A 136 -7.38 18.93 1.75
N SER A 137 -8.59 19.44 2.00
CA SER A 137 -9.59 19.75 0.96
C SER A 137 -9.10 20.69 -0.16
N GLU A 138 -8.08 21.50 0.12
CA GLU A 138 -7.43 22.40 -0.83
C GLU A 138 -6.56 21.66 -1.87
N TYR A 139 -6.17 20.40 -1.62
CA TYR A 139 -5.32 19.61 -2.52
C TYR A 139 -6.08 18.54 -3.31
N GLY A 140 -7.40 18.45 -3.16
CA GLY A 140 -8.22 17.54 -3.94
C GLY A 140 -9.55 17.21 -3.29
N ARG A 141 -10.41 16.51 -4.05
CA ARG A 141 -11.74 16.09 -3.61
C ARG A 141 -11.72 15.11 -2.44
N GLY A 142 -10.64 14.36 -2.25
CA GLY A 142 -10.55 13.36 -1.19
C GLY A 142 -11.46 12.15 -1.42
N GLY A 143 -11.82 11.47 -0.34
CA GLY A 143 -12.70 10.30 -0.34
C GLY A 143 -12.01 8.96 -0.63
N ALA A 144 -10.69 8.93 -0.82
CA ALA A 144 -9.95 7.68 -0.97
C ALA A 144 -9.70 7.02 0.38
N LEU A 145 -9.93 5.70 0.46
CA LEU A 145 -9.51 4.91 1.60
C LEU A 145 -7.98 4.84 1.64
N GLN A 146 -7.40 5.13 2.80
CA GLN A 146 -5.96 5.02 3.03
C GLN A 146 -5.64 4.31 4.35
N LEU A 147 -4.56 3.53 4.33
CA LEU A 147 -4.03 2.82 5.49
C LEU A 147 -2.53 3.08 5.63
N LEU A 148 -2.03 2.87 6.85
CA LEU A 148 -0.61 2.92 7.19
C LEU A 148 -0.15 1.59 7.77
N PRO A 149 1.12 1.18 7.59
CA PRO A 149 1.67 0.12 8.41
C PRO A 149 1.71 0.54 9.88
N THR A 150 1.52 -0.42 10.78
CA THR A 150 1.68 -0.19 12.24
C THR A 150 3.14 0.10 12.59
N GLU A 151 4.08 -0.51 11.87
CA GLU A 151 5.51 -0.32 12.05
C GLU A 151 6.10 0.63 10.99
N LYS A 152 6.92 1.58 11.44
CA LYS A 152 7.65 2.48 10.53
C LYS A 152 8.71 1.72 9.77
N GLY A 153 8.85 2.03 8.48
CA GLY A 153 9.88 1.42 7.64
C GLY A 153 9.55 -0.01 7.19
N TYR A 154 8.35 -0.50 7.46
CA TYR A 154 7.85 -1.79 6.98
C TYR A 154 8.09 -1.92 5.47
N LEU A 155 8.91 -2.86 5.01
CA LEU A 155 9.28 -2.97 3.60
C LEU A 155 8.24 -3.82 2.84
N VAL A 156 7.77 -3.35 1.68
CA VAL A 156 6.97 -4.16 0.76
C VAL A 156 7.72 -4.44 -0.53
N LEU A 157 7.50 -5.65 -1.07
CA LEU A 157 7.90 -6.03 -2.41
C LEU A 157 6.74 -5.77 -3.37
N PHE A 158 7.05 -5.21 -4.54
CA PHE A 158 6.07 -4.88 -5.57
C PHE A 158 6.01 -5.97 -6.64
N ASP A 159 4.80 -6.41 -6.97
CA ASP A 159 4.51 -7.25 -8.12
C ASP A 159 4.80 -6.47 -9.42
N LYS A 160 4.44 -5.18 -9.43
CA LYS A 160 4.66 -4.25 -10.55
C LYS A 160 4.99 -2.85 -10.06
N VAL A 161 5.86 -2.17 -10.79
CA VAL A 161 6.19 -0.75 -10.58
C VAL A 161 6.05 -0.03 -11.91
N ASN A 162 5.25 1.03 -11.94
CA ASN A 162 5.01 1.83 -13.15
C ASN A 162 5.16 3.33 -12.85
N ILE A 163 5.56 4.12 -13.84
CA ILE A 163 5.39 5.58 -13.81
C ILE A 163 4.13 5.91 -14.59
N LEU A 164 3.17 6.51 -13.90
CA LEU A 164 1.92 6.96 -14.48
C LEU A 164 2.12 8.25 -15.27
N PRO A 165 1.26 8.51 -16.28
CA PRO A 165 1.12 9.85 -16.82
C PRO A 165 0.67 10.83 -15.74
N GLU A 166 0.83 12.12 -16.03
CA GLU A 166 0.30 13.20 -15.20
C GLU A 166 -1.22 13.22 -15.20
#